data_AF-A0A7W0WT77-F1
#
_entry.id   AF-A0A7W0WT77-F1
#
_cell.length_a   1.000
_cell.length_b   1.000
_cell.length_c   1.000
_cell.angle_alpha   90.00
_cell.angle_beta   90.00
_cell.angle_gamma   90.00
#
_symmetry.space_group_name_H-M   'P 1'
#
loop_
_entity.id
_entity.type
_entity.pdbx_description
1 polymer ?
#
loop_
_entity_poly.entity_id
_entity_poly.type
_entity_poly.pdbx_seq_one_letter_code
_entity_poly.pdbx_strand_id
1 'polypeptide(L)'
;MKWTGIVLVLAAACAPRQQNTETLAESIRSFNEGVRWQRYEVAAVSIPPRERSKFVEMMDERAEDLKITDYEIVRVDRRNDKEARVHVKV
;
A
#
# COMPACT_ATOMS: atom_id res chain seq x y z
N MET A 1 30.43 -3.42 54.60
CA MET A 1 29.83 -2.73 53.45
C MET A 1 29.68 -3.73 52.30
N LYS A 2 28.47 -4.21 52.05
CA LYS A 2 28.20 -5.16 50.96
C LYS A 2 27.54 -4.38 49.82
N TRP A 3 28.32 -4.08 48.78
CA TRP A 3 27.83 -3.59 47.49
C TRP A 3 27.51 -4.82 46.63
N THR A 4 26.24 -5.05 46.35
CA THR A 4 25.81 -5.99 45.31
C THR A 4 24.91 -5.20 44.37
N GLY A 5 25.49 -4.86 43.22
CA GLY A 5 24.87 -4.03 42.19
C GLY A 5 23.68 -4.73 41.53
N ILE A 6 22.63 -3.95 41.30
CA ILE A 6 21.48 -4.34 40.50
C ILE A 6 21.90 -4.28 39.03
N VAL A 7 22.02 -5.43 38.38
CA VAL A 7 22.16 -5.54 36.93
C VAL A 7 20.77 -5.44 36.32
N LEU A 8 20.44 -4.27 35.78
CA LEU A 8 19.23 -4.02 35.01
C LEU A 8 19.45 -4.56 33.59
N VAL A 9 18.96 -5.78 33.33
CA VAL A 9 19.00 -6.40 32.00
C VAL A 9 18.01 -5.67 31.09
N LEU A 10 18.53 -4.79 30.23
CA LEU A 10 17.84 -4.18 29.10
C LEU A 10 17.50 -5.26 28.06
N ALA A 11 16.37 -5.95 28.23
CA ALA A 11 15.84 -6.93 27.26
C ALA A 11 14.64 -6.36 26.48
N ALA A 12 14.72 -5.11 26.04
CA ALA A 12 13.70 -4.50 25.18
C ALA A 12 14.34 -3.86 23.96
N ALA A 13 14.36 -4.57 22.81
CA ALA A 13 14.30 -3.98 21.47
C ALA A 13 14.40 -5.01 20.32
N CYS A 14 13.77 -6.19 20.45
CA CYS A 14 13.49 -7.03 19.28
C CYS A 14 12.02 -7.43 19.31
N ALA A 15 11.11 -6.45 19.33
CA ALA A 15 9.75 -6.72 18.88
C ALA A 15 9.84 -6.90 17.35
N PRO A 16 9.43 -8.04 16.79
CA PRO A 16 9.39 -8.20 15.34
C PRO A 16 8.48 -7.11 14.78
N ARG A 17 9.03 -6.22 13.95
CA ARG A 17 8.24 -5.28 13.17
C ARG A 17 7.35 -6.14 12.29
N GLN A 18 6.07 -6.22 12.63
CA GLN A 18 5.06 -6.89 11.83
C GLN A 18 5.05 -6.20 10.48
N GLN A 19 5.78 -6.77 9.52
CA GLN A 19 5.69 -6.39 8.12
C GLN A 19 4.29 -6.82 7.71
N ASN A 20 3.35 -5.87 7.72
CA ASN A 20 2.06 -6.01 7.07
C ASN A 20 2.36 -6.39 5.62
N THR A 21 2.41 -7.68 5.35
CA THR A 21 2.62 -8.23 4.01
C THR A 21 1.23 -8.24 3.41
N GLU A 22 0.76 -7.05 3.06
CA GLU A 22 -0.48 -6.90 2.30
C GLU A 22 -0.37 -7.80 1.07
N THR A 23 -1.37 -8.63 0.85
CA THR A 23 -1.36 -9.52 -0.31
C THR A 23 -1.50 -8.67 -1.58
N LEU A 24 -0.95 -9.15 -2.70
CA LEU A 24 -1.12 -8.47 -3.99
C LEU A 24 -2.61 -8.19 -4.29
N ALA A 25 -3.51 -9.12 -3.95
CA ALA A 25 -4.93 -8.96 -4.18
C ALA A 25 -5.56 -7.82 -3.34
N GLU A 26 -5.19 -7.72 -2.07
CA GLU A 26 -5.62 -6.63 -1.19
C GLU A 26 -5.09 -5.29 -1.69
N SER A 27 -3.81 -5.22 -2.08
CA SER A 27 -3.21 -3.98 -2.57
C SER A 27 -3.85 -3.49 -3.86
N ILE A 28 -4.14 -4.40 -4.81
CA ILE A 28 -4.87 -4.07 -6.03
C ILE A 28 -6.28 -3.54 -5.68
N ARG A 29 -7.01 -4.22 -4.80
CA ARG A 29 -8.36 -3.79 -4.41
C ARG A 29 -8.33 -2.41 -3.74
N SER A 30 -7.43 -2.22 -2.77
CA SER A 30 -7.26 -0.97 -2.02
C SER A 30 -6.95 0.20 -2.97
N PHE A 31 -6.02 -0.02 -3.91
CA PHE A 31 -5.70 0.96 -4.94
C PHE A 31 -6.92 1.33 -5.79
N ASN A 32 -7.63 0.34 -6.35
CA ASN A 32 -8.77 0.60 -7.24
C ASN A 32 -9.96 1.23 -6.50
N GLU A 33 -10.25 0.84 -5.25
CA GLU A 33 -11.25 1.52 -4.43
C GLU A 33 -10.84 2.98 -4.15
N GLY A 34 -9.57 3.22 -3.81
CA GLY A 34 -9.05 4.57 -3.62
C GLY A 34 -9.24 5.45 -4.85
N VAL A 35 -8.94 4.92 -6.04
CA VAL A 35 -9.17 5.63 -7.31
C VAL A 35 -10.66 5.86 -7.57
N ARG A 36 -11.52 4.84 -7.41
CA ARG A 36 -12.97 4.94 -7.61
C ARG A 36 -13.59 6.05 -6.78
N TRP A 37 -13.19 6.15 -5.52
CA TRP A 37 -13.72 7.14 -4.58
C TRP A 37 -12.95 8.46 -4.58
N GLN A 38 -12.06 8.68 -5.55
CA GLN A 38 -11.25 9.89 -5.69
C GLN A 38 -10.39 10.18 -4.44
N ARG A 39 -10.00 9.14 -3.71
CA ARG A 39 -9.11 9.18 -2.54
C ARG A 39 -7.67 8.92 -2.98
N TYR A 40 -7.14 9.77 -3.87
CA TYR A 40 -5.89 9.50 -4.57
C TYR A 40 -4.67 9.44 -3.63
N GLU A 41 -4.64 10.22 -2.56
CA GLU A 41 -3.58 10.11 -1.54
C GLU A 41 -3.56 8.73 -0.87
N VAL A 42 -4.74 8.15 -0.63
CA VAL A 42 -4.88 6.80 -0.06
C VAL A 42 -4.44 5.76 -1.09
N ALA A 43 -4.87 5.89 -2.34
CA ALA A 43 -4.45 4.99 -3.42
C ALA A 43 -2.94 5.04 -3.67
N ALA A 44 -2.31 6.20 -3.53
CA ALA A 44 -0.89 6.40 -3.74
C ALA A 44 0.00 5.59 -2.77
N VAL A 45 -0.54 5.08 -1.65
CA VAL A 45 0.22 4.22 -0.74
C VAL A 45 0.72 2.95 -1.45
N SER A 46 -0.04 2.43 -2.43
CA SER A 46 0.34 1.27 -3.25
C SER A 46 1.34 1.59 -4.37
N ILE A 47 1.68 2.87 -4.58
CA ILE A 47 2.61 3.34 -5.62
C ILE A 47 4.02 3.53 -5.01
N PRO A 48 5.11 3.26 -5.78
CA PRO A 48 6.47 3.56 -5.36
C PRO A 48 6.61 4.98 -4.80
N PRO A 49 7.26 5.19 -3.63
CA PRO A 49 7.28 6.48 -2.94
C PRO A 49 7.70 7.68 -3.80
N ARG A 50 8.63 7.47 -4.75
CA ARG A 50 9.14 8.52 -5.65
C ARG A 50 8.12 8.99 -6.69
N GLU A 51 7.06 8.23 -6.92
CA GLU A 51 6.06 8.48 -7.98
C GLU A 51 4.73 8.97 -7.41
N ARG A 52 4.54 8.91 -6.08
CA ARG A 52 3.26 9.20 -5.41
C ARG A 52 2.73 10.60 -5.68
N SER A 53 3.56 11.63 -5.51
CA SER A 53 3.14 13.02 -5.71
C SER A 53 2.69 13.27 -7.15
N LYS A 54 3.44 12.74 -8.12
CA LYS A 54 3.10 12.82 -9.55
C LYS A 54 1.78 12.11 -9.87
N PHE A 55 1.54 10.96 -9.24
CA PHE A 55 0.27 10.25 -9.41
C PHE A 55 -0.91 11.07 -8.89
N VAL A 56 -0.80 11.64 -7.69
CA VAL A 56 -1.88 12.44 -7.08
C VAL A 56 -2.20 13.65 -7.97
N GLU A 57 -1.18 14.41 -8.36
CA GLU A 57 -1.32 15.57 -9.25
C GLU A 57 -2.04 15.21 -10.57
N MET A 58 -1.59 14.14 -11.24
CA MET A 58 -2.21 13.67 -12.49
C MET A 58 -3.67 13.23 -12.30
N MET A 59 -4.01 12.64 -11.16
CA MET A 59 -5.37 12.16 -10.89
C MET A 59 -6.31 13.30 -10.49
N ASP A 60 -5.81 14.30 -9.76
CA ASP A 60 -6.56 15.52 -9.42
C ASP A 60 -6.92 16.32 -10.68
N GLU A 61 -5.97 16.48 -11.62
CA GLU A 61 -6.22 17.12 -12.92
C GLU A 61 -7.35 16.44 -13.72
N ARG A 62 -7.51 15.12 -13.59
CA ARG A 62 -8.51 14.33 -14.34
C ARG A 62 -9.83 14.15 -13.59
N ALA A 63 -9.86 14.49 -12.30
CA ALA A 63 -10.98 14.19 -11.41
C ALA A 63 -12.28 14.90 -11.82
N GLU A 64 -12.17 16.04 -12.51
CA GLU A 64 -13.30 16.82 -13.00
C GLU A 64 -13.91 16.24 -14.29
N ASP A 65 -13.08 15.56 -15.10
CA ASP A 65 -13.47 15.05 -16.42
C ASP A 65 -13.92 13.59 -16.41
N LEU A 66 -13.35 12.77 -15.52
CA LEU A 66 -13.54 11.32 -15.53
C LEU A 66 -13.76 10.77 -14.13
N LYS A 67 -14.83 9.98 -13.98
CA LYS A 67 -15.13 9.25 -12.75
C LYS A 67 -15.33 7.76 -13.04
N ILE A 68 -14.70 6.93 -12.23
CA ILE A 68 -14.96 5.49 -12.22
C ILE A 68 -16.17 5.23 -11.33
N THR A 69 -17.27 4.78 -11.92
CA THR A 69 -18.50 4.46 -11.17
C THR A 69 -18.54 3.01 -10.73
N ASP A 70 -17.91 2.11 -11.49
CA ASP A 70 -17.76 0.70 -11.15
C ASP A 70 -16.51 0.10 -11.81
N TYR A 71 -16.04 -1.04 -11.29
CA TYR A 71 -14.99 -1.83 -11.91
C TYR A 71 -15.03 -3.28 -11.42
N GLU A 72 -14.55 -4.20 -12.24
CA GLU A 72 -14.39 -5.60 -11.88
C GLU A 72 -12.96 -6.07 -12.19
N ILE A 73 -12.27 -6.62 -11.19
CA ILE A 73 -10.98 -7.30 -11.38
C ILE A 73 -11.29 -8.73 -11.83
N VAL A 74 -11.19 -8.99 -13.13
CA VAL A 74 -11.56 -10.28 -13.70
C VAL A 74 -10.45 -11.33 -13.61
N ARG A 75 -9.18 -10.89 -13.59
CA ARG A 75 -8.02 -11.80 -13.57
C ARG A 75 -6.75 -11.12 -13.10
N VAL A 76 -5.94 -11.86 -12.35
CA VAL A 76 -4.58 -11.44 -11.94
C VAL A 76 -3.59 -12.52 -12.35
N ASP A 77 -2.74 -12.21 -13.32
CA ASP A 77 -1.70 -13.11 -13.83
C ASP A 77 -0.33 -12.69 -13.28
N ARG A 78 0.20 -13.45 -12.31
CA ARG A 78 1.58 -13.23 -11.83
C ARG A 78 2.57 -13.64 -12.91
N ARG A 79 3.46 -12.72 -13.29
CA ARG A 79 4.54 -12.97 -14.26
C ARG A 79 5.80 -13.46 -13.56
N ASN A 80 6.11 -12.86 -12.41
CA ASN A 80 7.22 -13.22 -11.52
C ASN A 80 6.94 -12.65 -10.12
N ASP A 81 7.92 -12.72 -9.21
CA ASP A 81 7.78 -12.26 -7.82
C ASP A 81 7.60 -10.74 -7.67
N LYS A 82 7.89 -9.97 -8.72
CA LYS A 82 7.88 -8.50 -8.73
C LYS A 82 6.85 -7.92 -9.68
N GLU A 83 6.18 -8.75 -10.48
CA GLU A 83 5.31 -8.29 -11.57
C GLU A 83 4.08 -9.17 -11.71
N ALA A 84 2.93 -8.53 -11.84
CA ALA A 84 1.67 -9.16 -12.20
C ALA A 84 0.93 -8.30 -13.23
N ARG A 85 0.20 -8.95 -14.13
CA ARG A 85 -0.76 -8.30 -15.03
C ARG A 85 -2.15 -8.41 -14.41
N VAL A 86 -2.79 -7.26 -14.22
CA VAL A 86 -4.16 -7.18 -13.70
C VAL A 86 -5.10 -6.84 -14.86
N HIS A 87 -6.12 -7.65 -15.04
CA HIS A 87 -7.17 -7.41 -16.02
C HIS A 87 -8.37 -6.79 -15.28
N VAL A 88 -8.70 -5.55 -15.64
CA VAL A 88 -9.82 -4.79 -15.09
C VAL A 88 -10.83 -4.53 -16.20
N LYS A 89 -12.11 -4.71 -15.87
CA LYS A 89 -13.24 -4.34 -16.73
C LYS A 89 -14.00 -3.19 -16.06
N VAL A 90 -14.43 -2.23 -16.86
CA VAL A 90 -15.24 -1.06 -16.46
C VAL A 90 -16.62 -1.17 -17.08
#